data_AF-A0A8H3B6X0-F1
#
_entry.id   AF-A0A8H3B6X0-F1
#
_cell.length_a   1.000
_cell.length_b   1.000
_cell.length_c   1.000
_cell.angle_alpha   90.00
_cell.angle_beta   90.00
_cell.angle_gamma   90.00
#
_symmetry.space_group_name_H-M   'P 1'
#
loop_
_entity.id
_entity.type
_entity.pdbx_description
1 polymer ?
#
loop_
_entity_poly.entity_id
_entity_poly.type
_entity_poly.pdbx_seq_one_letter_code
_entity_poly.pdbx_strand_id
1 'polypeptide(L)'
;MTDMFRELGRSKANRSLANACTTRVMSSMGRPLWFAHHKKWEESGYPNSRPKPEHVLDFAAEKLAAPGSLEHVSQLELAALSIRIGITFESTTHASREAESQQVESHMRVVYGIPKYWEYMRTGTPSEPVLAEAAARYLNPIFNGDKISTAGPRILFENCQNDFIARGERGKLCGRLLVTVAHDITVAETPAEIEKSLVDRRVRFHRPVPVLAFLRA
;
A
#
# COMPACT_ATOMS: atom_id res chain seq x y z
N MET A 1 -22.15 3.82 -22.91
CA MET A 1 -21.06 4.09 -21.95
C MET A 1 -21.46 5.22 -20.99
N THR A 2 -22.73 5.23 -20.55
CA THR A 2 -23.38 6.43 -19.97
C THR A 2 -24.15 6.11 -18.68
N ASP A 3 -24.06 4.87 -18.20
CA ASP A 3 -24.87 4.37 -17.07
C ASP A 3 -24.07 4.20 -15.77
N MET A 4 -22.75 3.96 -15.85
CA MET A 4 -21.90 3.78 -14.68
C MET A 4 -21.79 5.07 -13.83
N PHE A 5 -21.79 6.24 -14.47
CA PHE A 5 -21.77 7.54 -13.78
C PHE A 5 -23.14 7.92 -13.18
N ARG A 6 -24.24 7.34 -13.70
CA ARG A 6 -25.60 7.61 -13.21
C ARG A 6 -25.94 6.77 -11.99
N GLU A 7 -25.41 5.56 -11.90
CA GLU A 7 -25.53 4.71 -10.71
C GLU A 7 -24.71 5.25 -9.52
N LEU A 8 -23.57 5.90 -9.78
CA LEU A 8 -22.77 6.56 -8.73
C LEU A 8 -23.46 7.77 -8.07
N GLY A 9 -24.49 8.35 -8.71
CA GLY A 9 -25.29 9.46 -8.17
C GLY A 9 -26.45 9.06 -7.26
N ARG A 10 -26.74 7.76 -7.12
CA ARG A 10 -27.87 7.26 -6.29
C ARG A 10 -27.48 6.94 -4.84
N SER A 11 -26.19 6.99 -4.49
CA SER A 11 -25.74 6.86 -3.09
C SER A 11 -25.88 8.21 -2.38
N LYS A 12 -26.83 8.33 -1.46
CA LYS A 12 -27.06 9.51 -0.58
C LYS A 12 -25.95 9.69 0.47
N ALA A 13 -24.70 9.78 0.04
CA ALA A 13 -23.65 10.44 0.79
C ALA A 13 -22.70 11.07 -0.22
N ASN A 14 -22.74 12.40 -0.32
CA ASN A 14 -21.72 13.16 -1.06
C ASN A 14 -20.34 12.67 -0.60
N ARG A 15 -19.42 12.42 -1.53
CA ARG A 15 -18.02 12.14 -1.16
C ARG A 15 -17.53 13.31 -0.31
N SER A 16 -17.19 13.02 0.94
CA SER A 16 -16.72 13.96 1.93
C SER A 16 -15.39 13.43 2.47
N LEU A 17 -14.61 14.31 3.09
CA LEU A 17 -13.36 13.90 3.72
C LEU A 17 -13.56 12.76 4.74
N ALA A 18 -14.73 12.74 5.40
CA ALA A 18 -15.09 11.72 6.38
C ALA A 18 -15.37 10.33 5.78
N ASN A 19 -15.72 10.22 4.49
CA ASN A 19 -16.07 8.95 3.86
C ASN A 19 -15.11 8.52 2.73
N ALA A 20 -14.22 9.42 2.29
CA ALA A 20 -13.24 9.16 1.23
C ALA A 20 -12.26 8.03 1.59
N CYS A 21 -12.06 7.78 2.87
CA CYS A 21 -11.06 6.87 3.43
C CYS A 21 -11.66 5.54 3.93
N THR A 22 -12.87 5.19 3.52
CA THR A 22 -13.51 3.91 3.91
C THR A 22 -12.98 2.75 3.09
N THR A 23 -13.00 1.52 3.64
CA THR A 23 -12.60 0.32 2.89
C THR A 23 -13.37 0.17 1.58
N ARG A 24 -14.66 0.54 1.56
CA ARG A 24 -15.48 0.53 0.34
C ARG A 24 -14.96 1.47 -0.74
N VAL A 25 -14.56 2.69 -0.38
CA VAL A 25 -13.98 3.64 -1.35
C VAL A 25 -12.61 3.17 -1.79
N MET A 26 -11.75 2.76 -0.85
CA MET A 26 -10.41 2.26 -1.14
C MET A 26 -10.44 1.06 -2.09
N SER A 27 -11.31 0.08 -1.85
CA SER A 27 -11.43 -1.13 -2.67
C SER A 27 -11.97 -0.86 -4.08
N SER A 28 -12.65 0.27 -4.30
CA SER A 28 -13.08 0.69 -5.64
C SER A 28 -11.97 1.29 -6.50
N MET A 29 -10.77 1.48 -5.95
CA MET A 29 -9.61 2.04 -6.65
C MET A 29 -8.59 0.95 -6.99
N GLY A 30 -8.02 1.00 -8.20
CA GLY A 30 -7.01 0.05 -8.65
C GLY A 30 -7.58 -1.17 -9.35
N ARG A 31 -7.05 -2.34 -9.01
CA ARG A 31 -7.46 -3.62 -9.59
C ARG A 31 -8.90 -3.98 -9.18
N PRO A 32 -9.74 -4.44 -10.14
CA PRO A 32 -11.10 -4.90 -9.84
C PRO A 32 -11.20 -5.99 -8.78
N LEU A 33 -10.11 -6.74 -8.57
CA LEU A 33 -9.97 -7.75 -7.53
C LEU A 33 -10.36 -7.22 -6.13
N TRP A 34 -9.93 -6.01 -5.77
CA TRP A 34 -10.20 -5.45 -4.44
C TRP A 34 -11.68 -5.21 -4.22
N PHE A 35 -12.34 -4.59 -5.19
CA PHE A 35 -13.76 -4.30 -5.12
C PHE A 35 -14.60 -5.59 -5.09
N ALA A 36 -14.26 -6.55 -5.95
CA ALA A 36 -14.96 -7.84 -6.01
C ALA A 36 -14.81 -8.62 -4.68
N HIS A 37 -13.61 -8.62 -4.09
CA HIS A 37 -13.37 -9.27 -2.80
C HIS A 37 -14.11 -8.58 -1.66
N HIS A 38 -14.09 -7.25 -1.62
CA HIS A 38 -14.81 -6.47 -0.61
C HIS A 38 -16.32 -6.70 -0.69
N LYS A 39 -16.90 -6.69 -1.90
CA LYS A 39 -18.33 -6.97 -2.11
C LYS A 39 -18.70 -8.37 -1.62
N LYS A 40 -17.89 -9.38 -1.97
CA LYS A 40 -18.09 -10.76 -1.48
C LYS A 40 -18.02 -10.83 0.05
N TRP A 41 -17.12 -10.06 0.67
CA TRP A 41 -17.01 -9.95 2.12
C TRP A 41 -18.25 -9.30 2.76
N GLU A 42 -18.75 -8.18 2.21
CA GLU A 42 -19.98 -7.53 2.66
C GLU A 42 -21.20 -8.48 2.55
N GLU A 43 -21.33 -9.18 1.41
CA GLU A 43 -22.40 -10.15 1.14
C GLU A 43 -22.28 -11.43 2.01
N SER A 44 -21.11 -11.74 2.54
CA SER A 44 -20.91 -12.88 3.46
C SER A 44 -21.27 -12.55 4.92
N GLY A 45 -21.60 -11.29 5.21
CA GLY A 45 -22.13 -10.87 6.51
C GLY A 45 -23.51 -11.48 6.82
N TYR A 46 -24.18 -12.08 5.83
CA TYR A 46 -25.43 -12.81 5.98
C TYR A 46 -25.20 -14.22 6.58
N PRO A 47 -26.10 -14.71 7.46
CA PRO A 47 -25.82 -15.80 8.40
C PRO A 47 -25.48 -17.19 7.82
N ASN A 48 -25.61 -17.41 6.50
CA ASN A 48 -25.53 -18.75 5.90
C ASN A 48 -24.35 -18.99 4.94
N SER A 49 -23.39 -18.08 4.82
CA SER A 49 -22.24 -18.24 3.91
C SER A 49 -21.00 -18.75 4.67
N ARG A 50 -20.61 -20.02 4.48
CA ARG A 50 -19.34 -20.58 4.99
C ARG A 50 -18.51 -21.17 3.85
N PRO A 51 -17.17 -20.97 3.84
CA PRO A 51 -16.38 -20.12 4.75
C PRO A 51 -16.57 -18.62 4.43
N LYS A 52 -16.54 -17.76 5.46
CA LYS A 52 -16.54 -16.31 5.26
C LYS A 52 -15.22 -15.91 4.61
N PRO A 53 -15.23 -15.18 3.48
CA PRO A 53 -14.00 -14.58 2.96
C PRO A 53 -13.41 -13.64 4.03
N GLU A 54 -12.10 -13.49 3.98
CA GLU A 54 -11.36 -12.56 4.83
C GLU A 54 -11.67 -11.09 4.50
N HIS A 55 -11.28 -10.16 5.37
CA HIS A 55 -11.43 -8.74 5.07
C HIS A 55 -10.46 -8.34 3.94
N VAL A 56 -10.87 -7.44 3.04
CA VAL A 56 -10.05 -7.07 1.87
C VAL A 56 -8.66 -6.52 2.22
N LEU A 57 -8.50 -5.89 3.39
CA LEU A 57 -7.20 -5.39 3.88
C LEU A 57 -6.29 -6.52 4.36
N ASP A 58 -6.88 -7.59 4.90
CA ASP A 58 -6.13 -8.78 5.33
C ASP A 58 -5.70 -9.56 4.09
N PHE A 59 -6.62 -9.75 3.12
CA PHE A 59 -6.31 -10.32 1.81
C PHE A 59 -5.20 -9.56 1.07
N ALA A 60 -5.22 -8.22 1.14
CA ALA A 60 -4.18 -7.39 0.54
C ALA A 60 -2.82 -7.56 1.22
N ALA A 61 -2.79 -7.73 2.55
CA ALA A 61 -1.58 -8.04 3.28
C ALA A 61 -1.03 -9.42 2.91
N GLU A 62 -1.91 -10.43 2.76
CA GLU A 62 -1.52 -11.75 2.27
C GLU A 62 -0.95 -11.68 0.85
N LYS A 63 -1.62 -10.97 -0.06
CA LYS A 63 -1.14 -10.76 -1.44
C LYS A 63 0.18 -10.01 -1.50
N LEU A 64 0.43 -9.08 -0.58
CA LEU A 64 1.70 -8.39 -0.47
C LEU A 64 2.81 -9.31 0.07
N ALA A 65 2.48 -10.16 1.05
CA ALA A 65 3.44 -11.04 1.73
C ALA A 65 3.85 -12.28 0.94
N ALA A 66 3.11 -12.66 -0.11
CA ALA A 66 3.33 -13.89 -0.90
C ALA A 66 3.36 -15.16 -0.02
N PRO A 67 2.19 -15.74 0.31
CA PRO A 67 2.10 -16.86 1.25
C PRO A 67 2.96 -18.04 0.79
N GLY A 68 3.86 -18.51 1.68
CA GLY A 68 4.81 -19.59 1.39
C GLY A 68 6.27 -19.15 1.20
N SER A 69 6.56 -17.85 1.18
CA SER A 69 7.91 -17.29 0.94
C SER A 69 8.61 -16.73 2.19
N LEU A 70 8.51 -17.41 3.34
CA LEU A 70 9.18 -17.00 4.60
C LEU A 70 10.71 -16.78 4.44
N GLU A 71 11.31 -17.26 3.36
CA GLU A 71 12.71 -17.07 3.00
C GLU A 71 13.08 -15.65 2.51
N HIS A 72 12.12 -14.76 2.23
CA HIS A 72 12.40 -13.46 1.58
C HIS A 72 11.84 -12.24 2.34
N VAL A 73 12.04 -12.17 3.66
CA VAL A 73 11.64 -11.02 4.49
C VAL A 73 12.15 -9.69 3.92
N SER A 74 13.38 -9.64 3.40
CA SER A 74 13.95 -8.44 2.77
C SER A 74 13.21 -7.98 1.51
N GLN A 75 12.65 -8.92 0.73
CA GLN A 75 11.85 -8.58 -0.45
C GLN A 75 10.47 -8.03 -0.06
N LEU A 76 9.86 -8.57 0.98
CA LEU A 76 8.62 -8.03 1.53
C LEU A 76 8.82 -6.63 2.13
N GLU A 77 9.91 -6.41 2.87
CA GLU A 77 10.29 -5.09 3.37
C GLU A 77 10.46 -4.08 2.24
N LEU A 78 11.21 -4.45 1.19
CA LEU A 78 11.37 -3.63 -0.01
C LEU A 78 10.03 -3.37 -0.71
N ALA A 79 9.17 -4.37 -0.81
CA ALA A 79 7.84 -4.24 -1.43
C ALA A 79 6.95 -3.26 -0.68
N ALA A 80 6.84 -3.44 0.64
CA ALA A 80 6.03 -2.59 1.49
C ALA A 80 6.55 -1.14 1.43
N LEU A 81 7.87 -0.94 1.51
CA LEU A 81 8.45 0.39 1.38
C LEU A 81 8.19 0.98 -0.02
N SER A 82 8.39 0.18 -1.07
CA SER A 82 8.14 0.56 -2.47
C SER A 82 6.70 1.02 -2.68
N ILE A 83 5.73 0.40 -2.02
CA ILE A 83 4.32 0.84 -2.04
C ILE A 83 4.14 2.19 -1.38
N ARG A 84 4.81 2.44 -0.26
CA ARG A 84 4.64 3.68 0.51
C ARG A 84 5.37 4.89 -0.09
N ILE A 85 6.50 4.71 -0.77
CA ILE A 85 7.33 5.83 -1.28
C ILE A 85 7.56 5.80 -2.80
N GLY A 86 7.05 4.80 -3.51
CA GLY A 86 7.11 4.71 -4.96
C GLY A 86 8.52 4.47 -5.50
N ILE A 87 9.12 3.31 -5.20
CA ILE A 87 10.48 2.97 -5.65
C ILE A 87 10.46 2.57 -7.13
N THR A 88 11.38 3.17 -7.89
CA THR A 88 11.75 2.78 -9.25
C THR A 88 13.07 2.01 -9.19
N PHE A 89 13.07 0.80 -9.76
CA PHE A 89 14.26 -0.03 -9.81
C PHE A 89 15.25 0.46 -10.89
N GLU A 90 16.52 0.20 -10.65
CA GLU A 90 17.57 0.36 -11.64
C GLU A 90 17.45 -0.74 -12.72
N SER A 91 17.44 -0.37 -14.00
CA SER A 91 17.24 -1.34 -15.08
C SER A 91 18.54 -1.86 -15.69
N THR A 92 19.70 -1.31 -15.30
CA THR A 92 20.99 -1.60 -15.95
C THR A 92 21.68 -2.86 -15.44
N THR A 93 21.49 -3.24 -14.18
CA THR A 93 22.18 -4.39 -13.57
C THR A 93 21.32 -5.66 -13.64
N HIS A 94 21.95 -6.83 -13.72
CA HIS A 94 21.21 -8.11 -13.66
C HIS A 94 20.51 -8.28 -12.30
N ALA A 95 21.23 -8.02 -11.20
CA ALA A 95 20.70 -8.18 -9.85
C ALA A 95 19.48 -7.29 -9.56
N SER A 96 19.47 -6.04 -10.04
CA SER A 96 18.31 -5.16 -9.90
C SER A 96 17.11 -5.62 -10.73
N ARG A 97 17.34 -6.15 -11.95
CA ARG A 97 16.29 -6.74 -12.77
C ARG A 97 15.68 -7.98 -12.14
N GLU A 98 16.50 -8.81 -11.51
CA GLU A 98 16.05 -9.99 -10.77
C GLU A 98 15.22 -9.60 -9.54
N ALA A 99 15.69 -8.64 -8.74
CA ALA A 99 14.93 -8.09 -7.62
C ALA A 99 13.60 -7.47 -8.10
N GLU A 100 13.61 -6.69 -9.18
CA GLU A 100 12.39 -6.13 -9.78
C GLU A 100 11.42 -7.23 -10.23
N SER A 101 11.94 -8.33 -10.81
CA SER A 101 11.13 -9.48 -11.23
C SER A 101 10.46 -10.18 -10.05
N GLN A 102 11.20 -10.40 -8.95
CA GLN A 102 10.65 -10.98 -7.72
C GLN A 102 9.51 -10.13 -7.14
N GLN A 103 9.64 -8.80 -7.22
CA GLN A 103 8.60 -7.88 -6.78
C GLN A 103 7.32 -7.97 -7.63
N VAL A 104 7.46 -8.23 -8.93
CA VAL A 104 6.32 -8.46 -9.83
C VAL A 104 5.66 -9.81 -9.56
N GLU A 105 6.46 -10.86 -9.41
CA GLU A 105 5.99 -12.23 -9.22
C GLU A 105 5.22 -12.38 -7.89
N SER A 106 5.79 -11.83 -6.81
CA SER A 106 5.35 -12.16 -5.45
C SER A 106 4.73 -10.99 -4.70
N HIS A 107 5.06 -9.74 -5.03
CA HIS A 107 4.75 -8.59 -4.18
C HIS A 107 3.86 -7.53 -4.82
N MET A 108 2.99 -7.96 -5.75
CA MET A 108 1.95 -7.12 -6.35
C MET A 108 2.49 -5.90 -7.13
N ARG A 109 3.77 -5.85 -7.47
CA ARG A 109 4.31 -4.82 -8.36
C ARG A 109 3.71 -4.95 -9.76
N VAL A 110 3.50 -3.84 -10.45
CA VAL A 110 2.80 -3.82 -11.75
C VAL A 110 3.78 -3.62 -12.88
N VAL A 111 3.66 -4.44 -13.93
CA VAL A 111 4.34 -4.24 -15.21
C VAL A 111 3.47 -3.34 -16.09
N TYR A 112 4.02 -2.24 -16.60
CA TYR A 112 3.34 -1.36 -17.55
C TYR A 112 3.82 -1.57 -18.99
N GLY A 113 4.98 -2.20 -19.18
CA GLY A 113 5.49 -2.50 -20.51
C GLY A 113 6.69 -3.41 -20.50
N ILE A 114 6.85 -4.15 -21.58
CA ILE A 114 8.01 -4.99 -21.85
C ILE A 114 8.63 -4.46 -23.16
N PRO A 115 9.83 -3.86 -23.12
CA PRO A 115 10.53 -3.36 -24.31
C PRO A 115 10.85 -4.48 -25.30
N LYS A 116 11.02 -4.13 -26.58
CA LYS A 116 11.18 -5.08 -27.71
C LYS A 116 12.19 -6.22 -27.49
N TYR A 117 13.29 -5.94 -26.81
CA TYR A 117 14.37 -6.92 -26.60
C TYR A 117 14.16 -7.84 -25.39
N TRP A 118 13.07 -7.65 -24.62
CA TRP A 118 12.65 -8.48 -23.47
C TRP A 118 13.70 -8.66 -22.36
N GLU A 119 14.76 -7.85 -22.37
CA GLU A 119 15.85 -7.92 -21.39
C GLU A 119 15.50 -7.35 -20.02
N TYR A 120 14.42 -6.58 -19.92
CA TYR A 120 13.97 -5.94 -18.69
C TYR A 120 12.48 -5.59 -18.76
N MET A 121 11.88 -5.29 -17.62
CA MET A 121 10.49 -4.83 -17.53
C MET A 121 10.45 -3.34 -17.18
N ARG A 122 9.41 -2.64 -17.62
CA ARG A 122 9.06 -1.33 -17.06
C ARG A 122 7.96 -1.56 -16.05
N THR A 123 8.31 -1.39 -14.79
CA THR A 123 7.41 -1.67 -13.68
C THR A 123 7.21 -0.45 -12.79
N GLY A 124 6.25 -0.52 -11.89
CA GLY A 124 6.12 0.46 -10.83
C GLY A 124 5.19 0.04 -9.72
N THR A 125 5.16 0.92 -8.74
CA THR A 125 4.34 0.78 -7.56
C THR A 125 2.86 0.93 -7.91
N PRO A 126 2.00 0.00 -7.49
CA PRO A 126 0.55 0.14 -7.65
C PRO A 126 0.01 1.35 -6.87
N SER A 127 -0.80 2.19 -7.53
CA SER A 127 -1.50 3.32 -6.88
C SER A 127 -2.81 2.87 -6.23
N GLU A 128 -2.73 1.88 -5.35
CA GLU A 128 -3.91 1.18 -4.79
C GLU A 128 -4.01 1.43 -3.28
N PRO A 129 -5.03 2.18 -2.78
CA PRO A 129 -5.16 2.51 -1.36
C PRO A 129 -5.19 1.31 -0.43
N VAL A 130 -5.80 0.20 -0.86
CA VAL A 130 -5.88 -1.06 -0.10
C VAL A 130 -4.47 -1.62 0.13
N LEU A 131 -3.62 -1.63 -0.89
CA LEU A 131 -2.22 -2.06 -0.74
C LEU A 131 -1.40 -1.06 0.05
N ALA A 132 -1.63 0.25 -0.12
CA ALA A 132 -0.94 1.28 0.66
C ALA A 132 -1.21 1.13 2.16
N GLU A 133 -2.46 0.86 2.54
CA GLU A 133 -2.86 0.58 3.92
C GLU A 133 -2.25 -0.73 4.44
N ALA A 134 -2.25 -1.80 3.64
CA ALA A 134 -1.63 -3.07 4.02
C ALA A 134 -0.11 -2.93 4.25
N ALA A 135 0.59 -2.26 3.33
CA ALA A 135 2.02 -1.95 3.46
C ALA A 135 2.30 -1.07 4.68
N ALA A 136 1.41 -0.12 4.99
CA ALA A 136 1.55 0.74 6.15
C ALA A 136 1.47 0.00 7.47
N ARG A 137 0.56 -0.97 7.58
CA ARG A 137 0.44 -1.85 8.76
C ARG A 137 1.64 -2.75 8.91
N TYR A 138 2.17 -3.27 7.80
CA TYR A 138 3.36 -4.10 7.83
C TYR A 138 4.57 -3.32 8.38
N LEU A 139 4.79 -2.09 7.90
CA LEU A 139 5.91 -1.23 8.35
C LEU A 139 5.65 -0.52 9.68
N ASN A 140 4.47 -0.66 10.27
CA ASN A 140 4.13 -0.10 11.57
C ASN A 140 3.33 -1.12 12.38
N PRO A 141 3.97 -2.24 12.78
CA PRO A 141 3.29 -3.29 13.50
C PRO A 141 2.80 -2.79 14.86
N ILE A 142 1.65 -3.29 15.29
CA ILE A 142 1.03 -2.92 16.58
C ILE A 142 1.86 -3.44 17.74
N PHE A 143 2.40 -4.65 17.57
CA PHE A 143 3.18 -5.36 18.56
C PHE A 143 4.55 -5.63 17.99
N ASN A 144 5.60 -5.38 18.79
CA ASN A 144 6.98 -5.79 18.56
C ASN A 144 7.46 -5.69 17.09
N GLY A 145 8.17 -4.62 16.77
CA GLY A 145 8.84 -4.46 15.48
C GLY A 145 9.25 -3.02 15.25
N ASP A 146 10.12 -2.83 14.26
CA ASP A 146 10.56 -1.50 13.87
C ASP A 146 9.43 -0.78 13.13
N LYS A 147 9.21 0.49 13.49
CA LYS A 147 8.32 1.39 12.75
C LYS A 147 8.99 1.87 11.46
N ILE A 148 8.22 2.43 10.54
CA ILE A 148 8.73 2.97 9.27
C ILE A 148 9.80 4.06 9.49
N SER A 149 9.75 4.79 10.60
CA SER A 149 10.77 5.78 11.00
C SER A 149 12.17 5.16 11.18
N THR A 150 12.24 3.89 11.57
CA THR A 150 13.49 3.17 11.84
C THR A 150 13.78 2.16 10.73
N ALA A 151 12.80 1.34 10.35
CA ALA A 151 12.93 0.34 9.30
C ALA A 151 13.10 0.99 7.92
N GLY A 152 12.36 2.06 7.62
CA GLY A 152 12.38 2.71 6.31
C GLY A 152 13.78 3.18 5.87
N PRO A 153 14.52 3.96 6.69
CA PRO A 153 15.89 4.35 6.37
C PRO A 153 16.84 3.16 6.18
N ARG A 154 16.72 2.13 7.05
CA ARG A 154 17.52 0.90 6.93
C ARG A 154 17.28 0.20 5.60
N ILE A 155 16.02 -0.12 5.29
CA ILE A 155 15.63 -0.81 4.05
C ILE A 155 16.08 0.01 2.84
N LEU A 156 15.88 1.33 2.86
CA LEU A 156 16.30 2.21 1.76
C LEU A 156 17.82 2.20 1.59
N PHE A 157 18.58 2.25 2.67
CA PHE A 157 20.04 2.20 2.66
C PHE A 157 20.56 0.87 2.09
N GLU A 158 20.06 -0.26 2.60
CA GLU A 158 20.44 -1.60 2.13
C GLU A 158 20.20 -1.76 0.62
N ASN A 159 19.05 -1.31 0.13
CA ASN A 159 18.72 -1.40 -1.30
C ASN A 159 19.46 -0.37 -2.18
N CYS A 160 19.96 0.72 -1.61
CA CYS A 160 20.91 1.62 -2.28
C CYS A 160 22.30 0.99 -2.39
N GLN A 161 22.75 0.24 -1.37
CA GLN A 161 24.03 -0.46 -1.37
C GLN A 161 24.06 -1.62 -2.37
N ASN A 162 22.92 -2.29 -2.57
CA ASN A 162 22.76 -3.35 -3.56
C ASN A 162 22.56 -2.83 -5.00
N ASP A 163 22.62 -1.52 -5.22
CA ASP A 163 22.38 -0.87 -6.53
C ASP A 163 21.02 -1.23 -7.18
N PHE A 164 20.01 -1.56 -6.37
CA PHE A 164 18.64 -1.78 -6.85
C PHE A 164 17.91 -0.46 -7.14
N ILE A 165 18.38 0.64 -6.55
CA ILE A 165 17.77 1.96 -6.65
C ILE A 165 18.68 2.89 -7.46
N ALA A 166 18.11 3.46 -8.53
CA ALA A 166 18.78 4.40 -9.40
C ALA A 166 19.35 5.60 -8.61
N ARG A 167 20.62 5.95 -8.85
CA ARG A 167 21.34 6.99 -8.09
C ARG A 167 20.61 8.34 -8.09
N GLY A 168 20.01 8.71 -9.22
CA GLY A 168 19.26 9.98 -9.38
C GLY A 168 17.96 10.06 -8.57
N GLU A 169 17.41 8.94 -8.11
CA GLU A 169 16.15 8.88 -7.38
C GLU A 169 16.34 8.84 -5.85
N ARG A 170 17.55 8.51 -5.36
CA ARG A 170 17.83 8.29 -3.92
C ARG A 170 17.42 9.49 -3.05
N GLY A 171 17.79 10.72 -3.46
CA GLY A 171 17.41 11.93 -2.72
C GLY A 171 15.90 12.19 -2.68
N LYS A 172 15.19 11.90 -3.77
CA LYS A 172 13.73 12.03 -3.85
C LYS A 172 13.04 11.01 -2.96
N LEU A 173 13.55 9.79 -2.90
CA LEU A 173 13.03 8.72 -2.04
C LEU A 173 13.20 9.07 -0.56
N CYS A 174 14.33 9.66 -0.15
CA CYS A 174 14.49 10.18 1.21
C CYS A 174 13.42 11.23 1.54
N GLY A 175 13.16 12.19 0.63
CA GLY A 175 12.10 13.18 0.82
C GLY A 175 10.71 12.57 0.96
N ARG A 176 10.36 11.59 0.12
CA ARG A 176 9.08 10.87 0.22
C ARG A 176 9.00 10.05 1.51
N LEU A 177 10.09 9.42 1.94
CA LEU A 177 10.14 8.70 3.21
C LEU A 177 9.89 9.62 4.40
N LEU A 178 10.52 10.80 4.44
CA LEU A 178 10.30 11.79 5.51
C LEU A 178 8.83 12.20 5.60
N VAL A 179 8.20 12.53 4.47
CA VAL A 179 6.77 12.88 4.42
C VAL A 179 5.91 11.70 4.87
N THR A 180 6.20 10.48 4.43
CA THR A 180 5.45 9.29 4.85
C THR A 180 5.61 9.01 6.35
N VAL A 181 6.81 9.18 6.90
CA VAL A 181 7.09 9.02 8.34
C VAL A 181 6.33 10.07 9.15
N ALA A 182 6.40 11.35 8.77
CA ALA A 182 5.68 12.43 9.46
C ALA A 182 4.16 12.21 9.46
N HIS A 183 3.63 11.71 8.34
CA HIS A 183 2.23 11.30 8.23
C HIS A 183 1.90 10.18 9.23
N ASP A 184 2.69 9.11 9.26
CA ASP A 184 2.44 7.94 10.11
C ASP A 184 2.59 8.27 11.61
N ILE A 185 3.53 9.14 11.98
CA ILE A 185 3.65 9.69 13.33
C ILE A 185 2.37 10.44 13.70
N THR A 186 1.90 11.33 12.83
CA THR A 186 0.68 12.10 13.09
C THR A 186 -0.55 11.20 13.24
N VAL A 187 -0.63 10.13 12.46
CA VAL A 187 -1.66 9.09 12.62
C VAL A 187 -1.56 8.42 13.99
N ALA A 188 -0.36 8.03 14.41
CA ALA A 188 -0.15 7.37 15.70
C ALA A 188 -0.46 8.26 16.91
N GLU A 189 -0.23 9.57 16.79
CA GLU A 189 -0.47 10.56 17.86
C GLU A 189 -1.90 11.14 17.84
N THR A 190 -2.74 10.72 16.88
CA THR A 190 -4.11 11.21 16.77
C THR A 190 -4.91 10.84 18.03
N PRO A 191 -5.60 11.81 18.68
CA PRO A 191 -6.43 11.54 19.85
C PRO A 191 -7.51 10.48 19.61
N ALA A 192 -7.79 9.67 20.63
CA ALA A 192 -8.75 8.57 20.58
C ALA A 192 -10.19 9.03 20.24
N GLU A 193 -10.53 10.27 20.56
CA GLU A 193 -11.83 10.88 20.23
C GLU A 193 -12.00 11.03 18.70
N ILE A 194 -10.94 11.44 18.01
CA ILE A 194 -10.91 11.55 16.55
C ILE A 194 -10.95 10.14 15.94
N GLU A 195 -10.24 9.18 16.52
CA GLU A 195 -10.25 7.79 16.06
C GLU A 195 -11.66 7.15 16.19
N LYS A 196 -12.39 7.44 17.28
CA LYS A 196 -13.77 6.97 17.48
C LYS A 196 -14.74 7.49 16.43
N SER A 197 -14.46 8.68 15.86
CA SER A 197 -15.26 9.32 14.82
C SER A 197 -15.07 8.73 13.42
N LEU A 198 -14.04 7.90 13.22
CA LEU A 198 -13.78 7.27 11.93
C LEU A 198 -14.89 6.31 11.55
N VAL A 199 -15.41 6.46 10.33
CA VAL A 199 -16.46 5.61 9.75
C VAL A 199 -15.99 4.16 9.65
N ASP A 200 -14.72 3.96 9.34
CA ASP A 200 -14.10 2.65 9.21
C ASP A 200 -12.86 2.56 10.10
N ARG A 201 -13.02 1.97 11.29
CA ARG A 201 -11.94 1.81 12.26
C ARG A 201 -10.88 0.79 11.84
N ARG A 202 -11.16 -0.02 10.81
CA ARG A 202 -10.13 -0.91 10.28
C ARG A 202 -9.09 -0.08 9.57
N VAL A 203 -9.45 0.96 8.82
CA VAL A 203 -8.50 1.81 8.09
C VAL A 203 -7.74 2.73 9.05
N ARG A 204 -6.41 2.62 9.06
CA ARG A 204 -5.54 3.33 10.02
C ARG A 204 -4.72 4.43 9.38
N PHE A 205 -4.04 4.12 8.28
CA PHE A 205 -3.05 5.00 7.67
C PHE A 205 -3.60 5.72 6.45
N HIS A 206 -4.56 5.14 5.72
CA HIS A 206 -5.20 5.83 4.60
C HIS A 206 -6.27 6.82 5.09
N ARG A 207 -5.86 7.89 5.78
CA ARG A 207 -6.77 8.90 6.34
C ARG A 207 -6.15 10.31 6.33
N PRO A 208 -6.95 11.38 6.33
CA PRO A 208 -6.43 12.73 6.46
C PRO A 208 -5.80 12.96 7.85
N VAL A 209 -4.79 13.84 7.89
CA VAL A 209 -4.14 14.30 9.12
C VAL A 209 -4.13 15.83 9.20
N PRO A 210 -4.15 16.42 10.41
CA PRO A 210 -4.04 17.87 10.56
C PRO A 210 -2.69 18.38 10.02
N VAL A 211 -2.71 19.38 9.13
CA VAL A 211 -1.50 19.91 8.47
C VAL A 211 -0.44 20.39 9.46
N LEU A 212 -0.86 21.09 10.53
CA LEU A 212 0.09 21.59 11.53
C LEU A 212 0.71 20.47 12.39
N ALA A 213 0.01 19.37 12.61
CA ALA A 213 0.59 18.22 13.30
C ALA A 213 1.58 17.50 12.38
N PHE A 214 1.19 17.29 11.12
CA PHE A 214 2.04 16.73 10.07
C PHE A 214 3.37 17.49 9.88
N LEU A 215 3.34 18.83 9.88
CA LEU A 215 4.55 19.63 9.72
C LEU A 215 5.45 19.69 10.98
N ARG A 216 4.94 19.26 12.14
CA ARG A 216 5.66 19.24 13.41
C ARG A 216 6.26 17.88 13.76
N ALA A 217 5.74 16.82 13.17
CA ALA A 217 6.23 15.46 13.30
C ALA A 217 7.62 15.30 12.68
#